data_AF-A0A8S3K5Y6-F1
#
_entry.id   AF-A0A8S3K5Y6-F1
#
_cell.length_a   1.000
_cell.length_b   1.000
_cell.length_c   1.000
_cell.angle_alpha   90.00
_cell.angle_beta   90.00
_cell.angle_gamma   90.00
#
_symmetry.space_group_name_H-M   'P 1'
#
loop_
_entity.id
_entity.type
_entity.pdbx_description
1 polymer ?
#
loop_
_entity_poly.entity_id
_entity_poly.type
_entity_poly.pdbx_seq_one_letter_code
_entity_poly.pdbx_strand_id
1 'polypeptide(L)'
;KSDPDYDRMILQQDSSRPQGFMVWAGISSYGKTSLRFVKPVVKINSDYYINNNLKPFLSRDVPRLFSNKKKNKLIFHHDSAPSHVSKKNNRLFECIKN
;
A
#
# COMPACT_ATOMS: atom_id res chain seq x y z
N LYS A 1 28.37 -11.09 -5.36
CA LYS A 1 27.63 -11.69 -4.24
C LYS A 1 26.46 -12.43 -4.86
N SER A 2 26.47 -13.76 -4.81
CA SER A 2 25.33 -14.56 -5.26
C SER A 2 24.14 -14.28 -4.36
N ASP A 3 22.93 -14.23 -4.92
CA ASP A 3 21.71 -14.13 -4.14
C ASP A 3 21.65 -15.31 -3.14
N PRO A 4 21.11 -15.09 -1.93
CA PRO A 4 20.87 -16.19 -1.02
C PRO A 4 19.91 -17.19 -1.65
N ASP A 5 20.27 -18.46 -1.56
CA ASP A 5 19.45 -19.58 -1.99
C ASP A 5 18.21 -19.66 -1.09
N TYR A 6 17.12 -19.02 -1.54
CA TYR A 6 15.87 -18.92 -0.80
C TYR A 6 15.21 -20.28 -0.55
N ASP A 7 15.48 -21.27 -1.40
CA ASP A 7 14.96 -22.64 -1.24
C ASP A 7 15.61 -23.34 -0.03
N ARG A 8 16.87 -23.00 0.29
CA ARG A 8 17.55 -23.46 1.51
C ARG A 8 17.22 -22.66 2.77
N MET A 9 16.65 -21.46 2.63
CA MET A 9 16.24 -20.64 3.78
C MET A 9 14.85 -21.01 4.32
N ILE A 10 14.02 -21.69 3.53
CA ILE A 10 12.75 -22.24 4.01
C ILE A 10 13.03 -23.60 4.65
N LEU A 11 13.48 -23.58 5.90
CA LEU A 11 13.81 -24.80 6.66
C LEU A 11 12.57 -25.64 7.04
N GLN A 12 11.38 -25.04 7.02
CA GLN A 12 10.08 -25.72 7.16
C GLN A 12 8.95 -24.72 6.89
N GLN A 13 8.12 -24.98 5.88
CA GLN A 13 6.82 -24.31 5.78
C GLN A 13 5.85 -25.08 6.69
N ASP A 14 5.63 -24.56 7.89
CA ASP A 14 4.69 -25.14 8.86
C ASP A 14 3.27 -25.17 8.26
N SER A 15 2.74 -26.39 8.06
CA SER A 15 1.39 -26.65 7.57
C SER A 15 0.30 -26.18 8.54
N SER A 16 0.67 -25.80 9.78
CA SER A 16 -0.21 -25.20 10.78
C SER A 16 -0.20 -23.67 10.81
N ARG A 17 0.51 -23.00 9.88
CA ARG A 17 0.59 -21.54 9.87
C ARG A 17 -0.83 -20.94 9.77
N PRO A 18 -1.29 -20.16 10.78
CA PRO A 18 -2.60 -19.54 10.72
C PRO A 18 -2.67 -18.63 9.50
N GLN A 19 -3.82 -18.59 8.84
CA GLN A 19 -4.02 -17.77 7.65
C GLN A 19 -3.73 -16.31 8.00
N GLY A 20 -2.60 -15.80 7.51
CA GLY A 20 -2.23 -14.41 7.71
C GLY A 20 -3.23 -13.49 7.02
N PHE A 21 -3.60 -12.41 7.69
CA PHE A 21 -4.35 -11.32 7.06
C PHE A 21 -3.38 -10.20 6.69
N MET A 22 -3.68 -9.49 5.61
CA MET A 22 -2.88 -8.36 5.16
C MET A 22 -3.60 -7.06 5.48
N VAL A 23 -2.84 -6.05 5.90
CA VAL A 23 -3.36 -4.73 6.24
C VAL A 23 -2.58 -3.69 5.46
N TRP A 24 -3.29 -2.73 4.89
CA TRP A 24 -2.72 -1.51 4.36
C TRP A 24 -2.88 -0.39 5.39
N ALA A 25 -1.78 0.31 5.67
CA ALA A 25 -1.71 1.42 6.61
C ALA A 25 -0.62 2.40 6.16
N GLY A 26 -0.78 3.67 6.55
CA GLY A 26 0.19 4.73 6.32
C GLY A 26 0.34 5.58 7.58
N ILE A 27 1.54 6.14 7.76
CA ILE A 27 1.88 7.01 8.90
C ILE A 27 2.51 8.29 8.35
N SER A 28 2.21 9.41 9.00
CA SER A 28 2.79 10.72 8.72
C SER A 28 3.05 11.46 10.03
N SER A 29 3.77 12.59 9.97
CA SER A 29 3.93 13.48 11.12
C SER A 29 2.61 14.05 11.65
N TYR A 30 1.55 14.06 10.83
CA TYR A 30 0.22 14.53 11.20
C TYR A 30 -0.70 13.41 11.71
N GLY A 31 -0.21 12.17 11.78
CA GLY A 31 -0.94 11.01 12.28
C GLY A 31 -1.03 9.86 11.29
N LYS A 32 -1.87 8.87 11.63
CA LYS A 32 -2.05 7.61 10.91
C LYS A 32 -3.27 7.60 9.99
N THR A 33 -3.19 6.86 8.89
CA THR A 33 -4.34 6.57 8.03
C THR A 33 -5.27 5.54 8.69
N SER A 34 -6.46 5.39 8.13
CA SER A 34 -7.37 4.30 8.48
C SER A 34 -6.74 2.96 8.09
N LEU A 35 -6.78 1.97 9.00
CA LEU A 35 -6.35 0.61 8.68
C LEU A 35 -7.31 -0.02 7.67
N ARG A 36 -6.78 -0.60 6.60
CA ARG A 36 -7.58 -1.26 5.55
C ARG A 36 -7.19 -2.71 5.47
N PHE A 37 -8.11 -3.58 5.91
CA PHE A 37 -7.93 -5.02 5.85
C PHE A 37 -8.11 -5.49 4.41
N VAL A 38 -7.09 -6.18 3.92
CA VAL A 38 -7.10 -6.83 2.61
C VAL A 38 -7.72 -8.21 2.79
N LYS A 39 -8.67 -8.55 1.92
CA LYS A 39 -9.33 -9.86 1.99
C LYS A 39 -8.29 -10.99 1.86
N PRO A 40 -8.39 -12.05 2.69
CA PRO A 40 -7.54 -13.22 2.56
C PRO A 40 -7.64 -13.81 1.14
N VAL A 41 -6.52 -14.37 0.63
CA VAL A 41 -6.43 -15.07 -0.68
C VAL A 41 -6.51 -14.18 -1.94
N VAL A 42 -6.75 -12.88 -1.80
CA VAL A 42 -6.72 -11.98 -2.97
C VAL A 42 -5.27 -11.60 -3.30
N LYS A 43 -4.79 -12.00 -4.49
CA LYS A 43 -3.56 -11.44 -5.06
C LYS A 43 -3.79 -9.94 -5.28
N ILE A 44 -3.08 -9.08 -4.54
CA ILE A 44 -3.15 -7.64 -4.74
C ILE A 44 -2.59 -7.32 -6.12
N ASN A 45 -3.48 -7.18 -7.10
CA ASN A 45 -3.18 -6.55 -8.36
C ASN A 45 -3.32 -5.02 -8.22
N SER A 46 -2.89 -4.29 -9.24
CA SER A 46 -2.92 -2.82 -9.20
C SER A 46 -4.33 -2.25 -9.05
N ASP A 47 -5.35 -2.88 -9.66
CA ASP A 47 -6.73 -2.39 -9.60
C ASP A 47 -7.32 -2.54 -8.19
N TYR A 48 -7.03 -3.64 -7.51
CA TYR A 48 -7.39 -3.82 -6.11
C TYR A 48 -6.69 -2.77 -5.23
N TYR A 49 -5.38 -2.57 -5.43
CA TYR A 49 -4.63 -1.56 -4.68
C TYR A 49 -5.22 -0.16 -4.87
N ILE A 50 -5.55 0.21 -6.10
CA ILE A 50 -6.15 1.53 -6.42
C ILE A 50 -7.50 1.69 -5.74
N ASN A 51 -8.40 0.74 -5.93
CA ASN A 51 -9.81 0.90 -5.52
C ASN A 51 -9.99 0.74 -4.02
N ASN A 52 -9.27 -0.18 -3.39
CA ASN A 52 -9.48 -0.53 -1.99
C ASN A 52 -8.57 0.25 -1.04
N ASN A 53 -7.37 0.65 -1.50
CA ASN A 53 -6.40 1.37 -0.66
C ASN A 53 -6.25 2.83 -1.08
N LEU A 54 -5.88 3.06 -2.34
CA LEU A 54 -5.40 4.37 -2.77
C LEU A 54 -6.52 5.42 -2.90
N LYS A 55 -7.61 5.12 -3.60
CA LYS A 55 -8.77 6.04 -3.72
C LYS A 55 -9.36 6.41 -2.35
N PRO A 56 -9.59 5.46 -1.43
CA PRO A 56 -10.06 5.81 -0.09
C PRO A 56 -9.05 6.62 0.74
N PHE A 57 -7.75 6.35 0.60
CA PHE A 57 -6.69 7.16 1.22
C PHE A 57 -6.77 8.63 0.76
N LEU A 58 -6.83 8.84 -0.55
CA LEU A 58 -6.84 10.18 -1.14
C LEU A 58 -8.12 10.97 -0.84
N SER A 59 -9.27 10.30 -0.80
CA SER A 59 -10.56 10.96 -0.56
C SER A 59 -10.87 11.20 0.91
N ARG A 60 -10.40 10.33 1.83
CA ARG A 60 -10.76 10.40 3.25
C ARG A 60 -9.59 10.73 4.17
N ASP A 61 -8.48 10.02 4.02
CA ASP A 61 -7.35 10.18 4.94
C ASP A 61 -6.54 11.44 4.62
N VAL A 62 -6.33 11.77 3.34
CA VAL A 62 -5.57 12.97 2.96
C VAL A 62 -6.24 14.26 3.44
N PRO A 63 -7.54 14.52 3.20
CA PRO A 63 -8.18 15.74 3.71
C PRO A 63 -8.24 15.80 5.24
N ARG A 64 -8.35 14.64 5.91
CA ARG A 64 -8.37 14.53 7.37
C ARG A 64 -7.01 14.81 8.00
N LEU A 65 -5.93 14.27 7.42
CA LEU A 65 -4.57 14.40 7.95
C LEU A 65 -3.88 15.70 7.49
N PHE A 66 -4.20 16.16 6.29
CA PHE A 66 -3.60 17.32 5.66
C PHE A 66 -4.70 18.32 5.31
N SER A 67 -4.82 19.37 6.13
CA SER A 67 -5.72 20.51 5.85
C SER A 67 -5.53 21.01 4.41
N ASN A 68 -6.59 21.53 3.77
CA ASN A 68 -6.58 21.94 2.35
C ASN A 68 -5.37 22.82 1.93
N LYS A 69 -4.79 23.62 2.84
CA LYS A 69 -3.61 24.47 2.57
C LYS A 69 -2.27 23.70 2.41
N LYS A 70 -2.23 22.40 2.73
CA LYS A 70 -1.01 21.56 2.75
C LYS A 70 -1.05 20.37 1.80
N LYS A 71 -2.15 20.15 1.06
CA LYS A 71 -2.29 19.03 0.12
C LYS A 71 -1.21 19.02 -0.96
N ASN A 72 -0.83 20.20 -1.47
CA ASN A 72 0.18 20.36 -2.52
C ASN A 72 1.61 20.03 -2.04
N LYS A 73 1.80 19.77 -0.74
CA LYS A 73 3.08 19.34 -0.14
C LYS A 73 3.08 17.86 0.27
N LEU A 74 2.01 17.12 -0.03
CA LEU A 74 1.94 15.70 0.29
C LEU A 74 2.96 14.92 -0.56
N ILE A 75 3.90 14.26 0.09
CA ILE A 75 4.79 13.28 -0.53
C ILE A 75 4.32 11.90 -0.08
N PHE A 76 3.96 11.05 -1.05
CA PHE A 76 3.57 9.67 -0.79
C PHE A 76 4.74 8.74 -1.08
N HIS A 77 5.18 8.00 -0.07
CA HIS A 77 6.28 7.05 -0.16
C HIS A 77 5.76 5.62 0.07
N HIS A 78 6.08 4.70 -0.83
CA HIS A 78 5.76 3.28 -0.75
C HIS A 78 6.82 2.45 -1.47
N ASP A 79 6.82 1.13 -1.25
CA ASP A 79 7.74 0.18 -1.87
C ASP A 79 7.40 -0.08 -3.35
N SER A 80 8.40 -0.53 -4.10
CA SER A 80 8.32 -0.72 -5.55
C SER A 80 7.62 -2.02 -5.98
N ALA A 81 6.70 -2.56 -5.18
CA ALA A 81 5.97 -3.78 -5.53
C ALA A 81 5.27 -3.61 -6.91
N PRO A 82 5.15 -4.67 -7.74
CA PRO A 82 4.56 -4.54 -9.08
C PRO A 82 3.16 -3.92 -9.11
N SER A 83 2.35 -4.16 -8.07
CA SER A 83 1.03 -3.55 -7.91
C SER A 83 1.09 -2.05 -7.59
N HIS A 84 2.18 -1.58 -6.97
CA HIS A 84 2.44 -0.22 -6.50
C HIS A 84 3.08 0.68 -7.56
N VAL A 85 3.87 0.12 -8.48
CA VAL A 85 4.55 0.89 -9.56
C VAL A 85 3.81 0.89 -10.90
N SER A 86 2.56 0.44 -10.91
CA SER A 86 1.79 0.38 -12.16
C SER A 86 1.52 1.76 -12.76
N LYS A 87 1.46 1.85 -14.10
CA LYS A 87 1.13 3.11 -14.81
C LYS A 87 -0.19 3.74 -14.32
N LYS A 88 -1.13 2.92 -13.86
CA LYS A 88 -2.43 3.35 -13.33
C LYS A 88 -2.28 4.12 -12.00
N ASN A 89 -1.35 3.73 -11.14
CA ASN A 89 -1.09 4.43 -9.87
C ASN A 89 -0.50 5.81 -10.14
N ASN A 90 0.51 5.89 -11.01
CA ASN A 90 1.16 7.14 -11.36
C ASN A 90 0.15 8.16 -11.91
N ARG A 91 -0.75 7.74 -12.81
CA ARG A 91 -1.83 8.60 -13.32
C ARG A 91 -2.75 9.12 -12.22
N LEU A 92 -3.12 8.27 -11.25
CA LEU A 92 -4.00 8.69 -10.16
C LEU A 92 -3.35 9.75 -9.26
N PHE A 93 -2.04 9.64 -8.99
CA PHE A 93 -1.33 10.67 -8.24
C PHE A 93 -1.17 11.99 -9.01
N GLU A 94 -0.93 11.93 -10.32
CA GLU A 94 -0.84 13.12 -11.16
C GLU A 94 -2.19 13.86 -11.30
N CYS A 95 -3.32 13.13 -11.32
CA CYS A 95 -4.66 13.74 -11.30
C CYS A 95 -5.02 14.47 -10.00
N ILE A 96 -4.25 14.29 -8.93
CA ILE A 96 -4.53 14.87 -7.60
C ILE A 96 -3.59 16.04 -7.28
N LYS A 97 -2.48 16.16 -8.03
CA LYS A 97 -1.58 17.31 -7.97
C LYS A 97 -2.10 18.52 -8.75
N ASN A 98 -2.98 18.31 -9.74
CA ASN A 98 -3.67 19.34 -10.51
C ASN A 98 -5.03 19.68 -9.90
#